data_AF-A0A1S1RDY8-F1
#
_entry.id   AF-A0A1S1RDY8-F1
#
_cell.length_a   1.000
_cell.length_b   1.000
_cell.length_c   1.000
_cell.angle_alpha   90.00
_cell.angle_beta   90.00
_cell.angle_gamma   90.00
#
_symmetry.space_group_name_H-M   'P 1'
#
loop_
_entity.id
_entity.type
_entity.pdbx_description
1 polymer ?
#
loop_
_entity_poly.entity_id
_entity_poly.type
_entity_poly.pdbx_seq_one_letter_code
_entity_poly.pdbx_strand_id
1 'polypeptide(L)'
;MSTLPDQPAAPRPTALPQPPHPRLRPHPRVRNERALAARARTSQDRVSDAITAFAGSMPFVYLHAAWFTIWILLNKGAFGDAAVFDPYPFGLLTMIVSLEAIFLSTFVMISQNRQAAREDIRADLDFETNLRSEVWSVHIGKALGLDAEAIERHAAEVIAESKAMISRGETSSRQVTPPAQSR
;
A
#
# COMPACT_ATOMS: atom_id res chain seq x y z
N MET A 1 0.40 -21.08 -84.94
CA MET A 1 -0.17 -19.80 -85.42
C MET A 1 -1.67 -19.84 -85.21
N SER A 2 -2.12 -19.48 -84.00
CA SER A 2 -3.52 -19.19 -83.66
C SER A 2 -3.51 -18.22 -82.49
N THR A 3 -3.75 -16.96 -82.79
CA THR A 3 -3.85 -15.83 -81.88
C THR A 3 -5.23 -15.83 -81.20
N LEU A 4 -5.26 -15.87 -79.87
CA LEU A 4 -6.45 -15.56 -79.07
C LEU A 4 -6.61 -14.01 -79.07
N PRO A 5 -7.80 -13.45 -79.30
CA PRO A 5 -8.01 -12.01 -79.22
C PRO A 5 -7.93 -11.50 -77.76
N ASP A 6 -7.20 -10.40 -77.61
CA ASP A 6 -6.89 -9.69 -76.38
C ASP A 6 -8.18 -9.12 -75.74
N GLN A 7 -8.48 -9.53 -74.50
CA GLN A 7 -9.64 -9.04 -73.76
C GLN A 7 -9.26 -7.73 -73.06
N PRO A 8 -9.97 -6.60 -73.28
CA PRO A 8 -9.61 -5.34 -72.65
C PRO A 8 -9.84 -5.40 -71.14
N ALA A 9 -8.76 -5.22 -70.38
CA ALA A 9 -8.76 -5.20 -68.92
C ALA A 9 -9.61 -4.03 -68.37
N ALA A 10 -10.49 -4.33 -67.41
CA ALA A 10 -11.28 -3.32 -66.70
C ALA A 10 -10.38 -2.31 -65.97
N PRO A 11 -10.75 -1.01 -65.89
CA PRO A 11 -9.99 -0.01 -65.16
C PRO A 11 -9.99 -0.32 -63.65
N ARG A 12 -8.80 -0.31 -63.04
CA ARG A 12 -8.65 -0.51 -61.58
C ARG A 12 -9.35 0.63 -60.82
N PRO A 13 -10.04 0.36 -59.70
CA PRO A 13 -10.58 1.42 -58.85
C PRO A 13 -9.48 2.36 -58.40
N THR A 14 -9.63 3.65 -58.71
CA THR A 14 -8.76 4.72 -58.23
C THR A 14 -8.74 4.71 -56.70
N ALA A 15 -7.58 4.40 -56.10
CA ALA A 15 -7.45 4.44 -54.65
C ALA A 15 -7.73 5.87 -54.16
N LEU A 16 -8.76 6.02 -53.32
CA LEU A 16 -9.07 7.30 -52.69
C LEU A 16 -7.86 7.79 -51.88
N PRO A 17 -7.55 9.10 -51.86
CA PRO A 17 -6.48 9.64 -51.03
C PRO A 17 -6.72 9.27 -49.57
N GLN A 18 -5.79 8.53 -48.96
CA GLN A 18 -5.89 8.21 -47.55
C GLN A 18 -5.72 9.51 -46.72
N PRO A 19 -6.58 9.76 -45.72
CA PRO A 19 -6.42 10.90 -44.85
C PRO A 19 -5.06 10.80 -44.12
N PRO A 20 -4.36 11.93 -43.92
CA PRO A 20 -3.05 11.93 -43.29
C PRO A 20 -3.15 11.28 -41.89
N HIS A 21 -2.44 10.17 -41.71
CA HIS A 21 -2.39 9.47 -40.43
C HIS A 21 -1.95 10.47 -39.34
N PRO A 22 -2.69 10.60 -38.23
CA PRO A 22 -2.25 11.39 -37.09
C PRO A 22 -0.91 10.85 -36.62
N ARG A 23 0.16 11.63 -36.79
CA ARG A 23 1.47 11.30 -36.20
C ARG A 23 1.27 11.27 -34.69
N LEU A 24 1.16 10.06 -34.12
CA LEU A 24 1.17 9.85 -32.68
C LEU A 24 2.40 10.57 -32.12
N ARG A 25 2.18 11.68 -31.41
CA ARG A 25 3.26 12.42 -30.78
C ARG A 25 3.91 11.49 -29.75
N PRO A 26 5.25 11.37 -29.70
CA PRO A 26 5.91 10.56 -28.69
C PRO A 26 5.47 11.01 -27.30
N HIS A 27 4.91 10.09 -26.51
CA HIS A 27 4.57 10.38 -25.12
C HIS A 27 5.83 10.87 -24.38
N PRO A 28 5.76 12.00 -23.65
CA PRO A 28 6.94 12.59 -23.02
C PRO A 28 7.52 11.61 -21.99
N ARG A 29 8.83 11.37 -22.10
CA ARG A 29 9.63 10.51 -21.21
C ARG A 29 9.80 11.13 -19.81
N VAL A 30 8.71 11.33 -19.06
CA VAL A 30 8.79 11.86 -17.68
C VAL A 30 9.00 10.74 -16.64
N ARG A 31 8.85 9.48 -17.05
CA ARG A 31 8.95 8.30 -16.18
C ARG A 31 10.40 7.90 -15.86
N ASN A 32 11.36 8.18 -16.74
CA ASN A 32 12.74 7.71 -16.56
C ASN A 32 13.57 8.57 -15.59
N GLU A 33 13.40 9.89 -15.57
CA GLU A 33 14.15 10.75 -14.64
C GLU A 33 13.67 10.58 -13.20
N ARG A 34 12.35 10.46 -13.00
CA ARG A 34 11.77 10.07 -11.71
C ARG A 34 12.21 8.66 -11.30
N ALA A 35 12.32 7.72 -12.23
CA ALA A 35 12.82 6.38 -11.95
C ALA A 35 14.32 6.36 -11.61
N LEU A 36 15.15 7.19 -12.24
CA LEU A 36 16.58 7.32 -11.94
C LEU A 36 16.81 8.01 -10.59
N ALA A 37 16.07 9.07 -10.28
CA ALA A 37 16.09 9.71 -8.97
C ALA A 37 15.54 8.80 -7.86
N ALA A 38 14.48 8.02 -8.14
CA ALA A 38 13.96 6.99 -7.24
C ALA A 38 14.98 5.86 -7.00
N ARG A 39 15.75 5.47 -8.04
CA ARG A 39 16.84 4.47 -7.92
C ARG A 39 17.99 4.96 -7.03
N ALA A 40 18.37 6.23 -7.12
CA ALA A 40 19.40 6.80 -6.24
C ALA A 40 18.92 6.87 -4.77
N ARG A 41 17.63 7.16 -4.54
CA ARG A 41 17.01 7.05 -3.20
C ARG A 41 16.96 5.60 -2.69
N THR A 42 16.88 4.62 -3.59
CA THR A 42 16.71 3.20 -3.24
C THR A 42 17.84 2.62 -2.38
N SER A 43 19.10 3.06 -2.52
CA SER A 43 20.20 2.49 -1.73
C SER A 43 20.13 2.88 -0.25
N GLN A 44 19.90 4.17 0.03
CA GLN A 44 19.69 4.68 1.39
C GLN A 44 18.34 4.24 1.95
N ASP A 45 17.29 4.25 1.13
CA ASP A 45 15.97 3.75 1.51
C ASP A 45 16.02 2.28 1.90
N ARG A 46 16.78 1.43 1.20
CA ARG A 46 16.91 0.00 1.55
C ARG A 46 17.55 -0.22 2.92
N VAL A 47 18.53 0.60 3.28
CA VAL A 47 19.18 0.51 4.60
C VAL A 47 18.21 0.95 5.69
N SER A 48 17.55 2.10 5.52
CA SER A 48 16.52 2.56 6.44
C SER A 48 15.40 1.52 6.60
N ASP A 49 14.98 0.87 5.51
CA ASP A 49 13.90 -0.12 5.52
C ASP A 49 14.31 -1.40 6.22
N ALA A 50 15.55 -1.85 6.02
CA ALA A 50 16.09 -2.99 6.73
C ALA A 50 16.19 -2.70 8.24
N ILE A 51 16.67 -1.51 8.61
CA ILE A 51 16.80 -1.10 10.02
C ILE A 51 15.41 -0.98 10.66
N THR A 52 14.46 -0.30 10.02
CA THR A 52 13.10 -0.16 10.56
C THR A 52 12.37 -1.51 10.62
N ALA A 53 12.51 -2.37 9.61
CA ALA A 53 11.91 -3.70 9.62
C ALA A 53 12.50 -4.58 10.73
N PHE A 54 13.82 -4.48 10.97
CA PHE A 54 14.48 -5.17 12.07
C PHE A 54 14.03 -4.62 13.43
N ALA A 55 14.00 -3.29 13.60
CA ALA A 55 13.56 -2.64 14.83
C ALA A 55 12.09 -2.91 15.17
N GLY A 56 11.23 -3.09 14.16
CA GLY A 56 9.83 -3.46 14.32
C GLY A 56 9.59 -4.96 14.57
N SER A 57 10.65 -5.78 14.65
CA SER A 57 10.54 -7.24 14.77
C SER A 57 10.68 -7.72 16.22
N MET A 58 10.01 -8.84 16.56
CA MET A 58 10.14 -9.46 17.89
C MET A 58 11.58 -9.90 18.26
N PRO A 59 12.40 -10.44 17.33
CA PRO A 59 13.79 -10.77 17.61
C PRO A 59 14.63 -9.61 18.16
N PHE A 60 14.36 -8.38 17.72
CA PHE A 60 15.05 -7.18 18.23
C PHE A 60 14.82 -6.97 19.72
N VAL A 61 13.59 -7.19 20.19
CA VAL A 61 13.21 -7.06 21.61
C VAL A 61 13.95 -8.11 22.45
N TYR A 62 13.99 -9.37 22.00
CA TYR A 62 14.70 -10.43 22.71
C TYR A 62 16.22 -10.18 22.77
N LEU A 63 16.81 -9.68 21.67
CA LEU A 63 18.23 -9.31 21.63
C LEU A 63 18.54 -8.22 22.66
N HIS A 64 17.73 -7.17 22.74
CA HIS A 64 17.90 -6.08 23.72
C HIS A 64 17.71 -6.56 25.16
N ALA A 65 16.69 -7.39 25.42
CA ALA A 65 16.47 -7.95 26.74
C ALA A 65 17.65 -8.81 27.21
N ALA A 66 18.19 -9.65 26.33
CA ALA A 66 19.39 -10.45 26.62
C ALA A 66 20.62 -9.57 26.85
N TRP A 67 20.85 -8.59 25.97
CA TRP A 67 21.95 -7.62 26.10
C TRP A 67 21.92 -6.86 27.44
N PHE A 68 20.76 -6.30 27.81
CA PHE A 68 20.60 -5.60 29.10
C PHE A 68 20.80 -6.53 30.29
N THR A 69 20.28 -7.76 30.22
CA THR A 69 20.47 -8.75 31.28
C THR A 69 21.94 -9.07 31.46
N ILE A 70 22.68 -9.31 30.37
CA ILE A 70 24.11 -9.58 30.40
C ILE A 70 24.87 -8.37 30.98
N TRP A 71 24.57 -7.15 30.53
CA TRP A 71 25.23 -5.94 31.04
C TRP A 71 25.03 -5.75 32.55
N ILE A 72 23.81 -5.93 33.04
CA ILE A 72 23.49 -5.80 34.46
C ILE A 72 24.22 -6.88 35.27
N LEU A 73 24.26 -8.13 34.79
CA LEU A 73 24.96 -9.22 35.47
C LEU A 73 26.47 -8.98 35.55
N LEU A 74 27.09 -8.51 34.46
CA LEU A 74 28.51 -8.14 34.43
C LEU A 74 28.82 -7.02 35.44
N ASN A 75 28.02 -5.96 35.46
CA ASN A 75 28.25 -4.81 36.34
C ASN A 75 27.82 -5.02 37.80
N LYS A 76 27.00 -6.05 38.09
CA LYS A 76 26.72 -6.50 39.47
C LYS A 76 27.87 -7.31 40.09
N GLY A 77 29.00 -7.44 39.41
CA GLY A 77 30.16 -8.16 39.93
C GLY A 77 30.04 -9.68 39.82
N ALA A 78 29.13 -10.21 38.99
CA ALA A 78 28.97 -11.66 38.80
C ALA A 78 30.24 -12.35 38.25
N PHE A 79 31.19 -11.57 37.69
CA PHE A 79 32.47 -12.04 37.18
C PHE A 79 33.69 -11.38 37.89
N GLY A 80 33.49 -10.72 39.05
CA GLY A 80 34.53 -10.13 39.90
C GLY A 80 34.55 -8.59 39.91
N ASP A 81 35.05 -8.00 41.01
CA ASP A 81 35.07 -6.54 41.27
C ASP A 81 35.87 -5.72 40.24
N ALA A 82 36.76 -6.36 39.48
CA ALA A 82 37.52 -5.72 38.39
C ALA A 82 36.68 -5.47 37.11
N ALA A 83 35.50 -6.09 36.98
CA ALA A 83 34.61 -5.96 35.82
C ALA A 83 33.48 -4.93 36.03
N VAL A 84 33.44 -4.26 37.18
CA VAL A 84 32.45 -3.20 37.48
C VAL A 84 32.88 -1.91 36.80
N PHE A 85 32.38 -1.67 35.59
CA PHE A 85 32.71 -0.49 34.78
C PHE A 85 31.62 0.59 34.82
N ASP A 86 30.36 0.18 35.07
CA ASP A 86 29.18 1.05 35.10
C ASP A 86 28.38 0.78 36.40
N PRO A 87 28.75 1.44 37.53
CA PRO A 87 28.04 1.28 38.80
C PRO A 87 26.58 1.73 38.70
N TYR A 88 25.70 1.12 39.50
CA TYR A 88 24.32 1.60 39.63
C TYR A 88 24.33 3.09 39.99
N PRO A 89 23.69 3.98 39.20
CA PRO A 89 22.51 3.77 38.35
C PRO A 89 22.73 3.48 36.84
N PHE A 90 23.85 2.90 36.43
CA PHE A 90 24.15 2.53 35.03
C PHE A 90 24.12 3.72 34.04
N GLY A 91 24.97 4.72 34.27
CA GLY A 91 25.00 5.95 33.49
C GLY A 91 25.42 5.72 32.03
N LEU A 92 26.40 4.84 31.79
CA LEU A 92 26.90 4.57 30.44
C LEU A 92 25.88 3.81 29.60
N LEU A 93 25.24 2.78 30.18
CA LEU A 93 24.14 2.07 29.51
C LEU A 93 23.03 3.04 29.12
N THR A 94 22.58 3.88 30.05
CA THR A 94 21.49 4.82 29.81
C THR A 94 21.82 5.83 28.71
N MET A 95 23.06 6.32 28.67
CA MET A 95 23.53 7.23 27.63
C MET A 95 23.52 6.58 26.24
N ILE A 96 24.06 5.36 26.13
CA ILE A 96 24.12 4.61 24.86
C ILE A 96 22.70 4.30 24.36
N VAL A 97 21.83 3.80 25.24
CA VAL A 97 20.43 3.47 24.89
C VAL A 97 19.65 4.70 24.45
N SER A 98 19.85 5.84 25.12
CA SER A 98 19.19 7.10 24.73
C SER A 98 19.60 7.55 23.33
N LEU A 99 20.90 7.45 23.01
CA LEU A 99 21.40 7.77 21.68
C LEU A 99 20.85 6.80 20.62
N GLU A 100 20.85 5.51 20.91
CA GLU A 100 20.28 4.48 20.03
C GLU A 100 18.79 4.72 19.76
N ALA A 101 18.01 5.07 20.78
CA ALA A 101 16.58 5.36 20.66
C ALA A 101 16.32 6.57 19.74
N ILE A 102 17.15 7.62 19.79
CA ILE A 102 17.04 8.77 18.87
C ILE A 102 17.25 8.33 17.42
N PHE A 103 18.25 7.48 17.15
CA PHE A 103 18.49 6.96 15.81
C PHE A 103 17.32 6.09 15.33
N LEU A 104 16.83 5.17 16.18
CA LEU A 104 15.68 4.31 15.87
C LEU A 104 14.43 5.13 15.55
N SER A 105 14.09 6.11 16.40
CA SER A 105 12.95 7.01 16.19
C SER A 105 13.08 7.76 14.86
N THR A 106 14.27 8.25 14.53
CA THR A 106 14.53 8.95 13.26
C THR A 106 14.32 8.02 12.06
N PHE A 107 14.83 6.78 12.12
CA PHE A 107 14.62 5.80 11.04
C PHE A 107 13.15 5.42 10.88
N VAL A 108 12.44 5.20 11.99
CA VAL A 108 10.99 4.95 12.00
C VAL A 108 10.24 6.11 11.35
N MET A 109 10.56 7.35 11.72
CA MET A 109 9.92 8.55 11.16
C MET A 109 10.15 8.67 9.65
N ILE A 110 11.38 8.41 9.18
CA ILE A 110 11.69 8.40 7.74
C ILE A 110 10.87 7.33 7.01
N SER A 111 10.78 6.12 7.57
CA SER A 111 10.01 5.02 7.00
C SER A 111 8.51 5.34 6.95
N GLN A 112 7.98 5.92 8.02
CA GLN A 112 6.58 6.38 8.11
C GLN A 112 6.27 7.46 7.08
N ASN A 113 7.10 8.50 6.98
CA ASN A 113 6.91 9.59 6.01
C ASN A 113 6.88 9.05 4.57
N ARG A 114 7.70 8.04 4.28
CA ARG A 114 7.72 7.41 2.95
C ARG A 114 6.53 6.46 2.73
N GLN A 115 6.02 5.80 3.76
CA GLN A 115 4.78 5.03 3.68
C GLN A 115 3.58 5.94 3.42
N ALA A 116 3.46 7.05 4.16
CA ALA A 116 2.42 8.05 3.96
C ALA A 116 2.42 8.60 2.52
N ALA A 117 3.59 8.97 1.98
CA ALA A 117 3.69 9.43 0.59
C ALA A 117 3.26 8.36 -0.45
N ARG A 118 3.44 7.07 -0.17
CA ARG A 118 2.96 5.98 -1.04
C ARG A 118 1.46 5.76 -0.89
N GLU A 119 0.94 5.89 0.32
CA GLU A 119 -0.49 5.81 0.63
C GLU A 119 -1.27 6.92 -0.07
N ASP A 120 -0.76 8.15 -0.06
CA ASP A 120 -1.36 9.29 -0.77
C ASP A 120 -1.49 9.01 -2.28
N ILE A 121 -0.40 8.57 -2.92
CA ILE A 121 -0.40 8.22 -4.35
C ILE A 121 -1.39 7.08 -4.64
N ARG A 122 -1.47 6.10 -3.74
CA ARG A 122 -2.40 4.98 -3.88
C ARG A 122 -3.84 5.44 -3.75
N ALA A 123 -4.14 6.33 -2.81
CA ALA A 123 -5.46 6.91 -2.62
C ALA A 123 -5.92 7.67 -3.86
N ASP A 124 -5.04 8.46 -4.49
CA ASP A 124 -5.34 9.17 -5.74
C ASP A 124 -5.69 8.21 -6.89
N LEU A 125 -4.90 7.13 -7.05
CA LEU A 125 -5.13 6.12 -8.09
C LEU A 125 -6.42 5.32 -7.85
N ASP A 126 -6.69 4.97 -6.60
CA ASP A 126 -7.90 4.26 -6.21
C ASP A 126 -9.13 5.15 -6.45
N PHE A 127 -9.04 6.45 -6.15
CA PHE A 127 -10.09 7.44 -6.46
C PHE A 127 -10.35 7.54 -7.97
N GLU A 128 -9.30 7.68 -8.78
CA GLU A 128 -9.44 7.74 -10.26
C GLU A 128 -10.08 6.46 -10.82
N THR A 129 -9.66 5.30 -10.32
CA THR A 129 -10.19 4.00 -10.73
C THR A 129 -11.65 3.84 -10.34
N ASN A 130 -12.02 4.27 -9.12
CA ASN A 130 -13.40 4.24 -8.66
C ASN A 130 -14.29 5.15 -9.52
N LEU A 131 -13.87 6.38 -9.77
CA LEU A 131 -14.61 7.32 -10.62
C LEU A 131 -14.79 6.78 -12.05
N ARG A 132 -13.75 6.17 -12.64
CA ARG A 132 -13.86 5.54 -13.96
C ARG A 132 -14.86 4.39 -13.95
N SER A 133 -14.86 3.58 -12.89
CA SER A 133 -15.78 2.45 -12.74
C SER A 133 -17.22 2.92 -12.59
N GLU A 134 -17.45 4.00 -11.85
CA GLU A 134 -18.76 4.65 -11.71
C GLU A 134 -19.27 5.17 -13.07
N VAL A 135 -18.44 5.93 -13.79
CA VAL A 135 -18.78 6.46 -15.12
C VAL A 135 -19.12 5.33 -16.10
N TRP A 136 -18.35 4.25 -16.08
CA TRP A 136 -18.59 3.08 -16.93
C TRP A 136 -19.90 2.37 -16.57
N SER A 137 -20.18 2.21 -15.27
CA SER A 137 -21.40 1.59 -14.77
C SER A 137 -22.64 2.38 -15.18
N VAL A 138 -22.61 3.71 -15.06
CA VAL A 138 -23.69 4.60 -15.52
C VAL A 138 -23.89 4.48 -17.03
N HIS A 139 -22.82 4.45 -17.83
CA HIS A 139 -22.93 4.29 -19.28
C HIS A 139 -23.53 2.95 -19.69
N ILE A 140 -23.12 1.85 -19.04
CA ILE A 140 -23.72 0.52 -19.28
C ILE A 140 -25.19 0.52 -18.88
N GLY A 141 -25.53 1.07 -17.71
CA GLY A 141 -26.92 1.14 -17.25
C GLY A 141 -27.81 1.89 -18.24
N LYS A 142 -27.33 3.04 -18.73
CA LYS A 142 -28.03 3.82 -19.77
C LYS A 142 -28.15 3.06 -21.10
N ALA A 143 -27.10 2.37 -21.53
CA ALA A 143 -27.12 1.57 -22.76
C ALA A 143 -28.08 0.37 -22.68
N LEU A 144 -28.29 -0.19 -21.48
CA LEU A 144 -29.25 -1.26 -21.22
C LEU A 144 -30.68 -0.74 -20.93
N GLY A 145 -30.88 0.57 -20.89
CA GLY A 145 -32.18 1.18 -20.56
C GLY A 145 -32.60 1.02 -19.10
N LEU A 146 -31.64 0.82 -18.19
CA LEU A 146 -31.92 0.74 -16.76
C LEU A 146 -32.25 2.12 -16.21
N ASP A 147 -33.32 2.22 -15.42
CA ASP A 147 -33.68 3.41 -14.68
C ASP A 147 -32.80 3.55 -13.42
N ALA A 148 -32.02 4.62 -13.37
CA ALA A 148 -31.11 4.90 -12.25
C ALA A 148 -31.85 5.01 -10.91
N GLU A 149 -33.06 5.60 -10.92
CA GLU A 149 -33.85 5.82 -9.71
C GLU A 149 -34.45 4.51 -9.17
N ALA A 150 -34.70 3.52 -10.04
CA ALA A 150 -35.08 2.18 -9.63
C ALA A 150 -33.90 1.42 -8.99
N ILE A 151 -32.69 1.54 -9.55
CA ILE A 151 -31.48 0.90 -8.99
C ILE A 151 -31.14 1.50 -7.63
N GLU A 152 -31.17 2.83 -7.48
CA GLU A 152 -30.87 3.50 -6.21
C GLU A 152 -31.86 3.10 -5.11
N ARG A 153 -33.16 3.02 -5.42
CA ARG A 153 -34.17 2.53 -4.47
C ARG A 153 -33.88 1.12 -4.02
N HIS A 154 -33.58 0.21 -4.96
CA HIS A 154 -33.27 -1.17 -4.62
C HIS A 154 -31.98 -1.29 -3.80
N ALA A 155 -30.93 -0.53 -4.14
CA ALA A 155 -29.70 -0.49 -3.38
C ALA A 155 -29.92 0.03 -1.95
N ALA A 156 -30.72 1.08 -1.79
CA ALA A 156 -31.06 1.63 -0.47
C ALA A 156 -31.83 0.63 0.40
N GLU A 157 -32.78 -0.10 -0.19
CA GLU A 157 -33.51 -1.19 0.49
C GLU A 157 -32.56 -2.29 0.98
N VAL A 158 -31.68 -2.79 0.11
CA VAL A 158 -30.71 -3.83 0.45
C VAL A 158 -29.73 -3.37 1.54
N ILE A 159 -29.27 -2.12 1.48
CA ILE A 159 -28.39 -1.55 2.51
C ILE A 159 -29.13 -1.44 3.85
N ALA A 160 -30.38 -0.98 3.85
CA ALA A 160 -31.20 -0.87 5.05
C ALA A 160 -31.46 -2.25 5.68
N GLU A 161 -31.77 -3.25 4.86
CA GLU A 161 -31.96 -4.64 5.29
C GLU A 161 -30.68 -5.21 5.92
N SER A 162 -29.53 -5.04 5.25
CA SER A 162 -28.23 -5.49 5.75
C SER A 162 -27.87 -4.83 7.09
N LYS A 163 -28.05 -3.51 7.21
CA LYS A 163 -27.84 -2.80 8.50
C LYS A 163 -28.76 -3.33 9.60
N ALA A 164 -30.03 -3.61 9.29
CA ALA A 164 -30.97 -4.18 10.24
C ALA A 164 -30.62 -5.63 10.64
N MET A 165 -30.01 -6.42 9.76
CA MET A 165 -29.49 -7.74 10.08
C MET A 165 -28.25 -7.67 10.98
N ILE A 166 -27.28 -6.78 10.68
CA ILE A 166 -26.08 -6.59 11.50
C ILE A 166 -26.46 -6.16 12.91
N SER A 167 -27.33 -5.15 13.03
CA SER A 167 -27.82 -4.66 14.33
C SER A 167 -28.51 -5.76 15.15
N ARG A 168 -29.34 -6.61 14.51
CA ARG A 168 -29.97 -7.78 15.16
C ARG A 168 -28.97 -8.84 15.59
N GLY A 169 -27.93 -9.11 14.79
CA GLY A 169 -26.86 -10.05 15.14
C GLY A 169 -26.02 -9.57 16.34
N GLU A 170 -25.75 -8.25 16.40
CA GLU A 170 -25.07 -7.62 17.53
C GLU A 170 -25.94 -7.61 18.81
N THR A 171 -27.25 -7.39 18.69
CA THR A 171 -28.18 -7.46 19.84
C THR A 171 -28.36 -8.89 20.35
N SER A 172 -28.46 -9.88 19.46
CA SER A 172 -28.55 -11.29 19.84
C SER A 172 -27.28 -11.79 20.54
N SER A 173 -26.09 -11.33 20.11
CA SER A 173 -24.81 -11.67 20.77
C SER A 173 -24.64 -10.98 22.14
N ARG A 174 -25.22 -9.79 22.34
CA ARG A 174 -25.21 -9.08 23.64
C ARG A 174 -26.22 -9.61 24.65
N GLN A 175 -27.25 -10.35 24.22
CA GLN A 175 -28.35 -10.81 25.07
C GLN A 175 -28.21 -12.26 25.57
N VAL A 176 -27.05 -12.89 25.40
CA VAL A 176 -26.71 -14.14 26.10
C VAL A 176 -26.36 -13.79 27.56
N THR A 177 -27.39 -13.65 28.38
CA THR A 177 -27.29 -13.45 29.83
C THR A 177 -26.61 -14.66 30.48
N PRO A 178 -25.56 -14.52 31.31
CA PRO A 178 -25.02 -15.63 32.08
C PRO A 178 -26.12 -16.16 33.01
N PRO A 179 -26.27 -17.48 33.19
CA PRO A 179 -27.27 -18.01 34.11
C PRO A 179 -27.02 -17.41 35.48
N ALA A 180 -28.05 -16.82 36.07
CA ALA A 180 -28.02 -16.29 37.41
C ALA A 180 -27.55 -17.41 38.35
N GLN A 181 -26.32 -17.28 38.85
CA GLN A 181 -25.84 -18.15 39.92
C GLN A 181 -26.62 -17.78 41.18
N SER A 182 -27.62 -18.60 41.48
CA SER A 182 -28.42 -18.52 42.68
C SER A 182 -27.71 -19.24 43.83
N ARG A 183 -27.33 -18.45 44.84
CA ARG A 183 -26.94 -18.80 46.22
C ARG A 183 -25.63 -19.55 46.46
#